data_AF-A0A1F9SFJ0-F1
#
_entry.id   AF-A0A1F9SFJ0-F1
#
_cell.length_a   1.000
_cell.length_b   1.000
_cell.length_c   1.000
_cell.angle_alpha   90.00
_cell.angle_beta   90.00
_cell.angle_gamma   90.00
#
_symmetry.space_group_name_H-M   'P 1'
#
loop_
_entity.id
_entity.type
_entity.pdbx_description
1 polymer ?
#
loop_
_entity_poly.entity_id
_entity_poly.type
_entity_poly.pdbx_seq_one_letter_code
_entity_poly.pdbx_strand_id
1 'polypeptide(L)'
;MTPRDVLLELLADPLPAGCVRSAAEQLKRLAAEEFAGAGLACGSVEAYGTCRRLVLYAAGVTGGQMVKTLSDIFPRILSRLEFQQARAWEPSGFRFPRPVRGLLALHGDRLVAFSAAGLRSGRTTEGHEALGPRRLSLASAEKYFKTLEHASVLVKEDGRLEAMNAALEAASRRMKLGIEAHEETLGECLYCAEYPVPVISGFAQEFLALPPERLRGVLRSLRFFPVSDDDGRLQPYFAAFRDGVSKGQRNVEDGFRAALESRLQQIS
;
A
#
# COMPACT_ATOMS: atom_id res chain seq x y z
N MET A 1 -31.49 14.10 -4.66
CA MET A 1 -30.35 13.68 -5.50
C MET A 1 -29.91 12.30 -5.03
N THR A 2 -29.66 11.35 -5.93
CA THR A 2 -29.18 10.02 -5.55
C THR A 2 -27.78 10.14 -4.94
N PRO A 3 -27.51 9.57 -3.75
CA PRO A 3 -26.17 9.52 -3.18
C PRO A 3 -25.18 8.87 -4.14
N ARG A 4 -23.99 9.44 -4.24
CA ARG A 4 -22.91 8.92 -5.09
C ARG A 4 -21.59 8.95 -4.33
N ASP A 5 -20.71 8.05 -4.70
CA ASP A 5 -19.43 7.95 -4.01
C ASP A 5 -18.43 8.94 -4.59
N VAL A 6 -17.51 9.39 -3.74
CA VAL A 6 -16.45 10.31 -4.09
C VAL A 6 -15.12 9.59 -3.97
N LEU A 7 -14.26 9.80 -4.97
CA LEU A 7 -12.94 9.20 -5.05
C LEU A 7 -11.92 10.29 -5.36
N LEU A 8 -10.80 10.24 -4.66
CA LEU A 8 -9.58 10.97 -4.96
C LEU A 8 -8.40 10.00 -4.81
N GLU A 9 -7.56 9.87 -5.85
CA GLU A 9 -6.32 9.09 -5.79
C GLU A 9 -5.14 9.97 -6.22
N LEU A 10 -4.06 9.86 -5.45
CA LEU A 10 -2.72 10.30 -5.81
C LEU A 10 -1.89 9.06 -6.08
N LEU A 11 -1.49 8.87 -7.34
CA LEU A 11 -0.51 7.87 -7.72
C LEU A 11 0.88 8.51 -7.70
N ALA A 12 1.87 7.85 -7.13
CA ALA A 12 3.24 8.34 -6.97
C ALA A 12 4.28 7.25 -7.27
N ASP A 13 5.53 7.67 -7.36
CA ASP A 13 6.66 6.73 -7.25
C ASP A 13 6.67 6.04 -5.87
N PRO A 14 7.37 4.89 -5.73
CA PRO A 14 7.40 4.12 -4.49
C PRO A 14 7.66 4.94 -3.21
N LEU A 15 6.64 5.03 -2.38
CA LEU A 15 6.57 5.71 -1.10
C LEU A 15 7.29 4.89 -0.01
N PRO A 16 8.00 5.56 0.91
CA PRO A 16 8.50 4.90 2.12
C PRO A 16 7.34 4.38 2.98
N ALA A 17 7.33 3.08 3.30
CA ALA A 17 6.25 2.46 4.09
C ALA A 17 5.92 3.22 5.39
N GLY A 18 6.93 3.71 6.10
CA GLY A 18 6.79 4.43 7.36
C GLY A 18 5.97 5.74 7.29
N CYS A 19 5.75 6.32 6.10
CA CYS A 19 4.89 7.51 5.98
C CYS A 19 3.48 7.21 5.45
N VAL A 20 3.23 6.03 4.88
CA VAL A 20 1.99 5.73 4.16
C VAL A 20 0.78 5.74 5.10
N ARG A 21 0.88 5.07 6.25
CA ARG A 21 -0.19 5.03 7.25
C ARG A 21 -0.57 6.44 7.74
N SER A 22 0.42 7.22 8.18
CA SER A 22 0.20 8.59 8.64
C SER A 22 -0.44 9.46 7.56
N ALA A 23 -0.03 9.30 6.30
CA ALA A 23 -0.60 10.04 5.18
C ALA A 23 -2.08 9.70 4.95
N ALA A 24 -2.47 8.43 5.07
CA ALA A 24 -3.87 8.00 4.95
C ALA A 24 -4.71 8.59 6.09
N GLU A 25 -4.24 8.53 7.33
CA GLU A 25 -4.93 9.12 8.48
C GLU A 25 -5.09 10.64 8.35
N GLN A 26 -4.04 11.34 7.92
CA GLN A 26 -4.12 12.78 7.63
C GLN A 26 -5.16 13.07 6.54
N LEU A 27 -5.13 12.32 5.44
CA LEU A 27 -6.06 12.49 4.32
C LEU A 27 -7.52 12.28 4.77
N LYS A 28 -7.80 11.23 5.54
CA LYS A 28 -9.12 10.95 6.10
C LYS A 28 -9.61 12.10 6.98
N ARG A 29 -8.78 12.55 7.93
CA ARG A 29 -9.11 13.65 8.84
C ARG A 29 -9.38 14.95 8.10
N LEU A 30 -8.47 15.36 7.22
CA LEU A 30 -8.60 16.60 6.44
C LEU A 30 -9.82 16.57 5.53
N ALA A 31 -10.13 15.43 4.92
CA ALA A 31 -11.33 15.27 4.11
C ALA A 31 -12.61 15.41 4.94
N ALA A 32 -12.68 14.78 6.10
CA ALA A 32 -13.82 14.92 7.00
C ALA A 32 -14.04 16.38 7.44
N GLU A 33 -12.96 17.08 7.80
CA GLU A 33 -13.00 18.51 8.16
C GLU A 33 -13.55 19.37 7.01
N GLU A 34 -13.01 19.23 5.80
CA GLU A 34 -13.41 20.04 4.64
C GLU A 34 -14.83 19.69 4.16
N PHE A 35 -15.24 18.43 4.23
CA PHE A 35 -16.59 18.01 3.87
C PHE A 35 -17.62 18.59 4.84
N ALA A 36 -17.35 18.53 6.14
CA ALA A 36 -18.18 19.15 7.15
C ALA A 36 -18.28 20.68 6.97
N GLY A 37 -17.14 21.35 6.76
CA GLY A 37 -17.08 22.79 6.53
C GLY A 37 -17.83 23.25 5.28
N ALA A 38 -17.93 22.39 4.26
CA ALA A 38 -18.68 22.66 3.04
C ALA A 38 -20.14 22.17 3.07
N GLY A 39 -20.61 21.62 4.20
CA GLY A 39 -21.97 21.11 4.35
C GLY A 39 -22.27 19.86 3.51
N LEU A 40 -21.24 19.06 3.19
CA LEU A 40 -21.38 17.82 2.44
C LEU A 40 -21.70 16.67 3.41
N ALA A 41 -22.90 16.11 3.30
CA ALA A 41 -23.25 14.90 4.04
C ALA A 41 -22.69 13.67 3.32
N CYS A 42 -22.07 12.76 4.07
CA CYS A 42 -21.52 11.50 3.57
C CYS A 42 -21.82 10.37 4.56
N GLY A 43 -21.95 9.15 4.05
CA GLY A 43 -22.16 7.96 4.88
C GLY A 43 -20.88 7.48 5.56
N SER A 44 -19.75 7.58 4.85
CA SER A 44 -18.42 7.31 5.40
C SER A 44 -17.36 8.13 4.66
N VAL A 45 -16.22 8.32 5.32
CA VAL A 45 -14.99 8.89 4.75
C VAL A 45 -13.85 7.98 5.16
N GLU A 46 -13.26 7.29 4.19
CA GLU A 46 -12.13 6.40 4.40
C GLU A 46 -10.95 6.82 3.56
N ALA A 47 -9.74 6.56 4.05
CA ALA A 47 -8.53 6.74 3.28
C ALA A 47 -7.65 5.50 3.37
N TYR A 48 -6.91 5.26 2.29
CA TYR A 48 -6.07 4.08 2.14
C TYR A 48 -4.73 4.48 1.56
N GLY A 49 -3.67 3.80 1.98
CA GLY A 49 -2.32 4.00 1.46
C GLY A 49 -1.66 2.70 1.04
N THR A 50 -0.95 2.71 -0.08
CA THR A 50 -0.05 1.63 -0.52
C THR A 50 1.36 2.19 -0.74
N CYS A 51 2.30 1.33 -1.15
CA CYS A 51 3.62 1.77 -1.57
C CYS A 51 3.61 2.73 -2.77
N ARG A 52 2.51 2.90 -3.51
CA ARG A 52 2.46 3.79 -4.70
C ARG A 52 1.26 4.72 -4.74
N ARG A 53 0.26 4.56 -3.87
CA ARG A 53 -0.93 5.41 -3.91
C ARG A 53 -1.43 5.84 -2.55
N LEU A 54 -2.07 7.00 -2.56
CA LEU A 54 -2.86 7.52 -1.46
C LEU A 54 -4.28 7.79 -1.97
N VAL A 55 -5.28 7.27 -1.28
CA VAL A 55 -6.66 7.22 -1.78
C VAL A 55 -7.59 7.75 -0.70
N LEU A 56 -8.50 8.63 -1.08
CA LEU A 56 -9.67 9.01 -0.31
C LEU A 56 -10.91 8.43 -1.01
N TYR A 57 -11.76 7.77 -0.23
CA TYR A 57 -13.03 7.24 -0.68
C TYR A 57 -14.13 7.64 0.30
N ALA A 58 -15.14 8.37 -0.17
CA ALA A 58 -16.29 8.73 0.65
C ALA A 58 -17.58 8.18 0.05
N ALA A 59 -18.34 7.43 0.85
CA ALA A 59 -19.56 6.79 0.39
C ALA A 59 -20.78 7.69 0.55
N GLY A 60 -21.70 7.64 -0.42
CA GLY A 60 -23.02 8.26 -0.31
C GLY A 60 -22.99 9.78 -0.10
N VAL A 61 -22.12 10.49 -0.80
CA VAL A 61 -21.98 11.95 -0.66
C VAL A 61 -23.18 12.66 -1.30
N THR A 62 -23.78 13.61 -0.58
CA THR A 62 -24.96 14.37 -1.00
C THR A 62 -24.83 15.86 -0.66
N GLY A 63 -25.41 16.73 -1.52
CA GLY A 63 -25.29 18.19 -1.41
C GLY A 63 -25.41 18.92 -2.77
N GLY A 64 -25.63 20.24 -2.73
CA GLY A 64 -25.70 21.09 -3.93
C GLY A 64 -24.33 21.37 -4.55
N GLN A 65 -24.27 21.55 -5.89
CA GLN A 65 -23.04 21.85 -6.67
C GLN A 65 -21.80 20.96 -6.37
N MET A 66 -22.02 19.69 -6.02
CA MET A 66 -20.99 18.77 -5.51
C MET A 66 -19.66 18.77 -6.27
N VAL A 67 -19.69 18.68 -7.61
CA VAL A 67 -18.45 18.61 -8.41
C VAL A 67 -17.60 19.87 -8.24
N LYS A 68 -18.23 21.04 -8.20
CA LYS A 68 -17.52 22.31 -8.01
C LYS A 68 -16.93 22.40 -6.61
N THR A 69 -17.73 22.07 -5.60
CA THR A 69 -17.29 22.06 -4.20
C THR A 69 -16.11 21.12 -3.98
N LEU A 70 -16.15 19.91 -4.55
CA LEU A 70 -15.04 18.95 -4.48
C LEU A 70 -13.80 19.45 -5.23
N SER A 71 -13.97 20.10 -6.40
CA SER A 71 -12.86 20.72 -7.14
C SER A 71 -12.14 21.79 -6.33
N ASP A 72 -12.83 22.49 -5.43
CA ASP A 72 -12.24 23.49 -4.55
C ASP A 72 -11.61 22.87 -3.28
N ILE A 73 -12.22 21.82 -2.74
CA ILE A 73 -11.77 21.14 -1.50
C ILE A 73 -10.52 20.29 -1.74
N PHE A 74 -10.45 19.52 -2.83
CA PHE A 74 -9.35 18.58 -3.04
C PHE A 74 -7.97 19.25 -3.05
N PRO A 75 -7.74 20.37 -3.76
CA PRO A 75 -6.48 21.10 -3.65
C PRO A 75 -6.12 21.52 -2.23
N ARG A 76 -7.11 21.94 -1.42
CA ARG A 76 -6.90 22.35 -0.01
C ARG A 76 -6.54 21.19 0.90
N ILE A 77 -7.19 20.04 0.71
CA ILE A 77 -6.82 18.81 1.44
C ILE A 77 -5.37 18.45 1.13
N LEU A 78 -5.02 18.41 -0.16
CA LEU A 78 -3.70 17.97 -0.59
C LEU A 78 -2.59 18.93 -0.15
N SER A 79 -2.83 20.24 -0.16
CA SER A 79 -1.84 21.22 0.31
C SER A 79 -1.57 21.18 1.81
N ARG A 80 -2.48 20.58 2.60
CA ARG A 80 -2.37 20.42 4.05
C ARG A 80 -1.76 19.10 4.49
N LEU A 81 -1.37 18.22 3.55
CA LEU A 81 -0.65 16.99 3.88
C LEU A 81 0.78 17.28 4.32
N GLU A 82 1.18 16.72 5.46
CA GLU A 82 2.49 16.94 6.05
C GLU A 82 3.33 15.66 6.05
N PHE A 83 4.60 15.77 5.64
CA PHE A 83 5.55 14.66 5.67
C PHE A 83 6.93 15.13 6.11
N GLN A 84 7.60 14.30 6.92
CA GLN A 84 8.94 14.63 7.45
C GLN A 84 10.01 14.78 6.36
N GLN A 85 9.90 14.06 5.25
CA GLN A 85 10.86 14.10 4.13
C GLN A 85 10.23 14.63 2.83
N ALA A 86 9.22 15.50 2.94
CA ALA A 86 8.55 16.08 1.78
C ALA A 86 9.49 16.98 0.98
N ARG A 87 9.49 16.85 -0.34
CA ARG A 87 10.22 17.73 -1.26
C ARG A 87 9.25 18.36 -2.25
N ALA A 88 9.55 19.58 -2.69
CA ALA A 88 8.90 20.15 -3.85
C ALA A 88 9.53 19.55 -5.11
N TRP A 89 8.73 18.86 -5.92
CA TRP A 89 9.21 18.21 -7.15
C TRP A 89 8.93 19.04 -8.40
N GLU A 90 8.14 20.11 -8.25
CA GLU A 90 7.66 20.94 -9.35
C GLU A 90 7.41 22.39 -8.88
N PRO A 91 7.23 23.36 -9.81
CA PRO A 91 7.20 24.79 -9.49
C PRO A 91 6.01 25.27 -8.65
N SER A 92 4.89 24.55 -8.58
CA SER A 92 3.72 24.91 -7.77
C SER A 92 4.00 24.80 -6.27
N GLY A 93 5.14 24.22 -5.88
CA GLY A 93 5.59 24.13 -4.50
C GLY A 93 4.91 23.00 -3.72
N PHE A 94 4.14 22.14 -4.38
CA PHE A 94 3.51 20.99 -3.75
C PHE A 94 4.57 20.04 -3.19
N ARG A 95 4.51 19.80 -1.88
CA ARG A 95 5.48 18.96 -1.17
C ARG A 95 4.94 17.56 -0.98
N PHE A 96 5.68 16.57 -1.48
CA PHE A 96 5.33 15.15 -1.33
C PHE A 96 6.61 14.31 -1.13
N PRO A 97 6.57 13.14 -0.46
CA PRO A 97 7.76 12.31 -0.25
C PRO A 97 8.41 11.82 -1.55
N ARG A 98 7.61 11.73 -2.62
CA ARG A 98 7.99 11.21 -3.93
C ARG A 98 7.29 11.96 -5.06
N PRO A 99 7.76 11.89 -6.31
CA PRO A 99 7.04 12.46 -7.44
C PRO A 99 5.63 11.88 -7.57
N VAL A 100 4.63 12.75 -7.67
CA VAL A 100 3.25 12.35 -8.04
C VAL A 100 3.22 12.10 -9.54
N ARG A 101 2.67 10.96 -9.94
CA ARG A 101 2.59 10.47 -11.33
C ARG A 101 1.19 10.53 -11.90
N GLY A 102 0.17 10.51 -11.05
CA GLY A 102 -1.23 10.53 -11.47
C GLY A 102 -2.12 11.18 -10.43
N LEU A 103 -3.18 11.81 -10.93
CA LEU A 103 -4.22 12.43 -10.13
C LEU A 103 -5.57 12.01 -10.72
N LEU A 104 -6.38 11.34 -9.91
CA LEU A 104 -7.70 10.86 -10.31
C LEU A 104 -8.73 11.40 -9.33
N ALA A 105 -9.84 11.95 -9.85
CA ALA A 105 -10.92 12.40 -8.99
C ALA A 105 -12.30 12.28 -9.62
N LEU A 106 -13.21 11.60 -8.94
CA LEU A 106 -14.55 11.28 -9.41
C LEU A 106 -15.61 11.52 -8.33
N HIS A 107 -16.81 11.88 -8.77
CA HIS A 107 -18.03 11.86 -7.97
C HIS A 107 -19.08 11.07 -8.78
N GLY A 108 -19.31 9.81 -8.38
CA GLY A 108 -19.97 8.82 -9.22
C GLY A 108 -19.20 8.66 -10.54
N ASP A 109 -19.88 8.89 -11.66
CA ASP A 109 -19.32 8.88 -13.03
C ASP A 109 -18.78 10.25 -13.50
N ARG A 110 -18.95 11.30 -12.69
CA ARG A 110 -18.55 12.66 -13.06
C ARG A 110 -17.10 12.94 -12.67
N LEU A 111 -16.36 13.53 -13.60
CA LEU A 111 -15.00 14.02 -13.35
C LEU A 111 -15.05 15.24 -12.43
N VAL A 112 -14.23 15.22 -11.37
CA VAL A 112 -13.95 16.39 -10.54
C VAL A 112 -12.65 17.01 -11.02
N ALA A 113 -12.76 18.05 -11.86
CA ALA A 113 -11.61 18.69 -12.50
C ALA A 113 -10.93 19.68 -11.57
N PHE A 114 -9.65 19.47 -11.29
CA PHE A 114 -8.77 20.41 -10.58
C PHE A 114 -7.30 20.12 -10.95
N SER A 115 -6.38 20.97 -10.46
CA SER A 115 -4.95 20.77 -10.62
C SER A 115 -4.26 20.73 -9.26
N ALA A 116 -3.29 19.82 -9.12
CA ALA A 116 -2.39 19.73 -7.97
C ALA A 116 -1.09 19.03 -8.38
N ALA A 117 0.03 19.36 -7.73
CA ALA A 117 1.34 18.76 -8.03
C ALA A 117 1.74 18.85 -9.52
N GLY A 118 1.39 19.94 -10.20
CA GLY A 118 1.62 20.11 -11.64
C GLY A 118 0.76 19.22 -12.56
N LEU A 119 -0.18 18.44 -12.01
CA LEU A 119 -1.04 17.52 -12.74
C LEU A 119 -2.49 18.01 -12.76
N ARG A 120 -3.22 17.68 -13.83
CA ARG A 120 -4.68 17.81 -13.90
C ARG A 120 -5.33 16.50 -13.51
N SER A 121 -6.37 16.56 -12.70
CA SER A 121 -7.15 15.37 -12.34
C SER A 121 -7.83 14.77 -13.57
N GLY A 122 -7.87 13.44 -13.58
CA GLY A 122 -8.52 12.66 -14.63
C GLY A 122 -9.37 11.53 -14.06
N ARG A 123 -9.63 10.54 -14.92
CA ARG A 123 -10.35 9.30 -14.58
C ARG A 123 -9.52 8.04 -14.76
N THR A 124 -8.21 8.20 -14.93
CA THR A 124 -7.30 7.10 -15.23
C THR A 124 -6.36 6.84 -14.06
N THR A 125 -6.23 5.57 -13.70
CA THR A 125 -5.26 5.05 -12.71
C THR A 125 -4.33 4.04 -13.40
N GLU A 126 -3.45 3.42 -12.63
CA GLU A 126 -2.56 2.35 -13.07
C GLU A 126 -2.75 1.09 -12.23
N GLY A 127 -2.70 -0.05 -12.91
CA GLY A 127 -2.61 -1.36 -12.28
C GLY A 127 -1.22 -1.64 -11.71
N HIS A 128 -1.00 -2.87 -11.27
CA HIS A 128 0.27 -3.27 -10.70
C HIS A 128 1.43 -3.14 -11.68
N GLU A 129 2.55 -2.56 -11.25
CA GLU A 129 3.72 -2.28 -12.10
C GLU A 129 4.28 -3.55 -12.78
N ALA A 130 4.33 -4.67 -12.04
CA ALA A 130 4.75 -5.98 -12.55
C ALA A 130 3.95 -6.51 -13.76
N LEU A 131 2.77 -5.98 -14.06
CA LEU A 131 1.98 -6.31 -15.25
C LEU A 131 2.23 -5.36 -16.43
N GLY A 132 3.16 -4.41 -16.26
CA GLY A 132 3.41 -3.30 -17.18
C GLY A 132 2.51 -2.09 -16.91
N PRO A 133 2.89 -0.89 -17.38
CA PRO A 133 2.13 0.34 -17.17
C PRO A 133 0.84 0.32 -18.00
N ARG A 134 -0.20 -0.33 -17.47
CA ARG A 134 -1.53 -0.33 -18.06
C ARG A 134 -2.36 0.76 -17.42
N ARG A 135 -2.63 1.83 -18.18
CA ARG A 135 -3.61 2.84 -17.77
C ARG A 135 -5.02 2.22 -17.78
N LEU A 136 -5.72 2.40 -16.67
CA LEU A 136 -7.07 1.92 -16.44
C LEU A 136 -8.00 3.12 -16.36
N SER A 137 -8.98 3.21 -17.26
CA SER A 137 -10.01 4.25 -17.19
C SER A 137 -11.18 3.77 -16.33
N LEU A 138 -11.59 4.58 -15.37
CA LEU A 138 -12.72 4.29 -14.50
C LEU A 138 -14.02 4.85 -15.08
N ALA A 139 -15.05 4.02 -15.08
CA ALA A 139 -16.41 4.44 -15.41
C ALA A 139 -17.05 5.27 -14.27
N SER A 140 -16.71 4.97 -13.02
CA SER A 140 -17.21 5.65 -11.83
C SER A 140 -16.37 5.36 -10.60
N ALA A 141 -16.51 6.16 -9.54
CA ALA A 141 -15.88 5.99 -8.24
C ALA A 141 -16.16 4.60 -7.64
N GLU A 142 -17.40 4.12 -7.75
CA GLU A 142 -17.88 2.85 -7.21
C GLU A 142 -17.18 1.62 -7.84
N LYS A 143 -16.56 1.78 -9.01
CA LYS A 143 -15.83 0.70 -9.70
C LYS A 143 -14.36 0.62 -9.31
N TYR A 144 -13.86 1.57 -8.54
CA TYR A 144 -12.44 1.75 -8.27
C TYR A 144 -11.76 0.50 -7.72
N PHE A 145 -12.19 0.03 -6.54
CA PHE A 145 -11.58 -1.10 -5.86
C PHE A 145 -11.57 -2.37 -6.72
N LYS A 146 -12.72 -2.72 -7.31
CA LYS A 146 -12.85 -3.91 -8.16
C LYS A 146 -11.99 -3.82 -9.43
N THR A 147 -11.86 -2.63 -10.01
CA THR A 147 -11.04 -2.43 -11.22
C THR A 147 -9.57 -2.64 -10.91
N LEU A 148 -9.10 -2.13 -9.76
CA LEU A 148 -7.73 -2.28 -9.32
C LEU A 148 -7.43 -3.71 -8.87
N GLU A 149 -8.36 -4.37 -8.19
CA GLU A 149 -8.22 -5.78 -7.81
C GLU A 149 -8.02 -6.68 -9.04
N HIS A 150 -8.81 -6.49 -10.10
CA HIS A 150 -8.61 -7.17 -11.38
C HIS A 150 -7.27 -6.86 -12.07
N ALA A 151 -6.63 -5.75 -11.69
CA ALA A 151 -5.32 -5.34 -12.16
C ALA A 151 -4.21 -5.63 -11.14
N SER A 152 -4.45 -6.59 -10.22
CA SER A 152 -3.54 -7.01 -9.16
C SER A 152 -3.13 -5.88 -8.23
N VAL A 153 -4.08 -5.05 -7.78
CA VAL A 153 -3.85 -4.01 -6.78
C VAL A 153 -4.94 -4.10 -5.73
N LEU A 154 -4.55 -4.47 -4.51
CA LEU A 154 -5.44 -4.50 -3.35
C LEU A 154 -5.27 -3.19 -2.57
N VAL A 155 -6.21 -2.26 -2.72
CA VAL A 155 -6.08 -0.94 -2.07
C VAL A 155 -6.42 -0.99 -0.59
N LYS A 156 -7.51 -1.70 -0.24
CA LYS A 156 -8.01 -1.77 1.13
C LYS A 156 -7.02 -2.53 2.02
N GLU A 157 -6.75 -1.99 3.19
CA GLU A 157 -5.81 -2.56 4.16
C GLU A 157 -6.28 -3.93 4.63
N ASP A 158 -7.53 -4.05 5.07
CA ASP A 158 -8.11 -5.32 5.55
C ASP A 158 -8.00 -6.43 4.49
N GLY A 159 -8.33 -6.12 3.23
CA GLY A 159 -8.25 -7.09 2.14
C GLY A 159 -6.81 -7.53 1.83
N ARG A 160 -5.82 -6.62 1.96
CA ARG A 160 -4.41 -6.99 1.84
C ARG A 160 -3.95 -7.84 3.03
N LEU A 161 -4.33 -7.45 4.24
CA LEU A 161 -3.95 -8.16 5.46
C LEU A 161 -4.51 -9.58 5.48
N GLU A 162 -5.77 -9.76 5.09
CA GLU A 162 -6.42 -11.06 4.92
C GLU A 162 -5.66 -11.92 3.89
N ALA A 163 -5.34 -11.36 2.72
CA ALA A 163 -4.58 -12.05 1.69
C ALA A 163 -3.19 -12.49 2.18
N MET A 164 -2.50 -11.65 2.96
CA MET A 164 -1.19 -11.96 3.54
C MET A 164 -1.28 -13.08 4.57
N ASN A 165 -2.23 -13.00 5.51
CA ASN A 165 -2.43 -14.05 6.52
C ASN A 165 -2.75 -15.39 5.86
N ALA A 166 -3.71 -15.42 4.93
CA ALA A 166 -4.08 -16.62 4.19
C ALA A 166 -2.89 -17.21 3.41
N ALA A 167 -2.02 -16.36 2.85
CA ALA A 167 -0.81 -16.75 2.16
C ALA A 167 0.22 -17.41 3.09
N LEU A 168 0.47 -16.85 4.28
CA LEU A 168 1.35 -17.44 5.27
C LEU A 168 0.80 -18.77 5.80
N GLU A 169 -0.49 -18.83 6.12
CA GLU A 169 -1.13 -20.09 6.55
C GLU A 169 -1.02 -21.18 5.49
N ALA A 170 -1.27 -20.85 4.21
CA ALA A 170 -1.13 -21.80 3.12
C ALA A 170 0.31 -22.30 2.95
N ALA A 171 1.29 -21.41 3.09
CA ALA A 171 2.70 -21.77 3.05
C ALA A 171 3.09 -22.67 4.23
N SER A 172 2.67 -22.33 5.45
CA SER A 172 2.89 -23.13 6.65
C SER A 172 2.33 -24.55 6.49
N ARG A 173 1.07 -24.69 6.04
CA ARG A 173 0.44 -26.00 5.76
C ARG A 173 1.21 -26.81 4.72
N ARG A 174 1.68 -26.17 3.66
CA ARG A 174 2.44 -26.84 2.59
C ARG A 174 3.81 -27.34 3.07
N MET A 175 4.47 -26.57 3.92
CA MET A 175 5.78 -26.92 4.49
C MET A 175 5.69 -27.91 5.65
N LYS A 176 4.52 -27.99 6.30
CA LYS A 176 4.34 -28.67 7.60
C LYS A 176 5.30 -28.10 8.67
N LEU A 177 5.45 -26.77 8.65
CA LEU A 177 6.28 -26.00 9.57
C LEU A 177 5.53 -24.73 9.98
N GLY A 178 5.76 -24.24 11.19
CA GLY A 178 5.18 -22.99 11.68
C GLY A 178 5.87 -21.77 11.08
N ILE A 179 5.10 -20.74 10.73
CA ILE A 179 5.63 -19.42 10.33
C ILE A 179 5.32 -18.43 11.45
N GLU A 180 6.35 -17.77 11.98
CA GLU A 180 6.25 -16.78 13.05
C GLU A 180 5.75 -15.44 12.48
N ALA A 181 4.43 -15.34 12.24
CA ALA A 181 3.76 -14.17 11.67
C ALA A 181 3.54 -13.06 12.71
N HIS A 182 4.59 -12.32 13.05
CA HIS A 182 4.48 -11.18 13.97
C HIS A 182 3.68 -10.01 13.36
N GLU A 183 2.70 -9.49 14.10
CA GLU A 183 1.81 -8.40 13.66
C GLU A 183 2.57 -7.14 13.22
N GLU A 184 3.62 -6.75 13.95
CA GLU A 184 4.43 -5.59 13.60
C GLU A 184 5.10 -5.74 12.24
N THR A 185 5.74 -6.89 11.99
CA THR A 185 6.39 -7.19 10.71
C THR A 185 5.38 -7.29 9.56
N LEU A 186 4.19 -7.82 9.84
CA LEU A 186 3.10 -7.89 8.88
C LEU A 186 2.58 -6.50 8.52
N GLY A 187 2.42 -5.63 9.52
CA GLY A 187 2.05 -4.23 9.35
C GLY A 187 3.06 -3.42 8.54
N GLU A 188 4.36 -3.68 8.71
CA GLU A 188 5.38 -3.07 7.84
C GLU A 188 5.26 -3.56 6.39
N CYS A 189 5.11 -4.87 6.18
CA CYS A 189 4.94 -5.46 4.85
C CYS A 189 3.70 -4.92 4.12
N LEU A 190 2.60 -4.68 4.86
CA LEU A 190 1.33 -4.18 4.33
C LEU A 190 1.49 -2.90 3.50
N TYR A 191 2.35 -1.98 3.96
CA TYR A 191 2.61 -0.71 3.28
C TYR A 191 3.75 -0.76 2.26
N CYS A 192 4.43 -1.90 2.14
CA CYS A 192 5.44 -2.13 1.11
C CYS A 192 4.88 -2.70 -0.19
N ALA A 193 3.63 -3.19 -0.20
CA ALA A 193 3.04 -3.87 -1.33
C ALA A 193 1.61 -3.40 -1.65
N GLU A 194 1.32 -3.29 -2.94
CA GLU A 194 -0.04 -3.19 -3.48
C GLU A 194 -0.65 -4.58 -3.69
N TYR A 195 0.18 -5.58 -3.97
CA TYR A 195 -0.24 -6.97 -4.14
C TYR A 195 0.80 -7.91 -3.52
N PRO A 196 0.62 -8.25 -2.24
CA PRO A 196 1.58 -9.06 -1.51
C PRO A 196 1.55 -10.51 -2.01
N VAL A 197 2.70 -11.01 -2.44
CA VAL A 197 2.89 -12.43 -2.81
C VAL A 197 3.89 -13.06 -1.85
N PRO A 198 3.56 -14.20 -1.21
CA PRO A 198 4.48 -14.88 -0.32
C PRO A 198 5.67 -15.43 -1.10
N VAL A 199 6.84 -15.33 -0.51
CA VAL A 199 8.09 -15.93 -0.99
C VAL A 199 8.64 -16.76 0.15
N ILE A 200 8.89 -18.04 -0.11
CA ILE A 200 9.52 -18.95 0.84
C ILE A 200 10.91 -19.26 0.31
N SER A 201 11.94 -19.00 1.11
CA SER A 201 13.32 -19.31 0.74
C SER A 201 14.05 -19.93 1.92
N GLY A 202 15.05 -20.75 1.60
CA GLY A 202 16.01 -21.28 2.58
C GLY A 202 17.25 -20.40 2.69
N PHE A 203 18.03 -20.62 3.74
CA PHE A 203 19.38 -20.06 3.94
C PHE A 203 20.35 -21.14 4.44
N ALA A 204 21.66 -20.87 4.40
CA ALA A 204 22.65 -21.85 4.83
C ALA A 204 22.44 -22.33 6.28
N GLN A 205 22.47 -23.65 6.47
CA GLN A 205 22.18 -24.29 7.76
C GLN A 205 23.18 -23.90 8.86
N GLU A 206 24.41 -23.52 8.49
CA GLU A 206 25.45 -23.06 9.42
C GLU A 206 25.00 -21.86 10.27
N PHE A 207 24.12 -21.00 9.75
CA PHE A 207 23.60 -19.86 10.51
C PHE A 207 22.68 -20.26 11.67
N LEU A 208 22.21 -21.51 11.73
CA LEU A 208 21.47 -22.02 12.90
C LEU A 208 22.36 -22.19 14.14
N ALA A 209 23.69 -22.11 14.00
CA ALA A 209 24.61 -22.07 15.14
C ALA A 209 24.55 -20.72 15.90
N LEU A 210 23.99 -19.67 15.29
CA LEU A 210 23.78 -18.38 15.94
C LEU A 210 22.70 -18.49 17.03
N PRO A 211 22.77 -17.65 18.09
CA PRO A 211 21.69 -17.57 19.06
C PRO A 211 20.33 -17.31 18.38
N PRO A 212 19.27 -18.11 18.64
CA PRO A 212 17.99 -18.02 17.93
C PRO A 212 17.38 -16.60 17.90
N GLU A 213 17.46 -15.88 19.02
CA GLU A 213 16.92 -14.51 19.11
C GLU A 213 17.68 -13.50 18.23
N ARG A 214 18.98 -13.72 18.00
CA ARG A 214 19.78 -12.91 17.09
C ARG A 214 19.33 -13.14 15.64
N LEU A 215 19.16 -14.40 15.25
CA LEU A 215 18.69 -14.77 13.91
C LEU A 215 17.27 -14.24 13.64
N ARG A 216 16.34 -14.42 14.59
CA ARG A 216 14.99 -13.84 14.52
C ARG A 216 15.03 -12.32 14.39
N GLY A 217 15.90 -11.64 15.14
CA GLY A 217 16.11 -10.21 15.05
C GLY A 217 16.51 -9.74 13.65
N VAL A 218 17.46 -10.43 13.01
CA VAL A 218 17.87 -10.10 11.64
C VAL A 218 16.74 -10.32 10.65
N LEU A 219 16.05 -11.47 10.73
CA LEU A 219 14.91 -11.80 9.87
C LEU A 219 13.84 -10.70 9.96
N ARG A 220 13.42 -10.33 11.17
CA ARG A 220 12.45 -9.24 11.39
C ARG A 220 12.94 -7.90 10.84
N SER A 221 14.22 -7.57 10.98
CA SER A 221 14.80 -6.32 10.43
C SER A 221 14.74 -6.23 8.90
N LEU A 222 14.61 -7.38 8.22
CA LEU A 222 14.44 -7.49 6.77
C LEU A 222 12.98 -7.65 6.34
N ARG A 223 12.04 -7.60 7.30
CA ARG A 223 10.63 -7.94 7.12
C ARG A 223 10.40 -9.39 6.67
N PHE A 224 11.23 -10.30 7.18
CA PHE A 224 11.09 -11.74 6.97
C PHE A 224 10.49 -12.39 8.21
N PHE A 225 9.76 -13.47 8.00
CA PHE A 225 9.08 -14.26 9.02
C PHE A 225 9.87 -15.55 9.24
N PRO A 226 10.39 -15.79 10.46
CA PRO A 226 11.06 -17.03 10.80
C PRO A 226 10.15 -18.25 10.61
N VAL A 227 10.76 -19.39 10.27
CA VAL A 227 10.08 -20.69 10.20
C VAL A 227 10.62 -21.58 11.32
N SER A 228 9.71 -22.25 12.03
CA SER A 228 10.04 -23.16 13.13
C SER A 228 9.32 -24.49 12.98
N ASP A 229 9.88 -25.55 13.57
CA ASP A 229 9.20 -26.83 13.71
C ASP A 229 8.17 -26.82 14.87
N ASP A 230 7.50 -27.96 15.08
CA ASP A 230 6.50 -28.12 16.15
C ASP A 230 7.10 -27.99 17.57
N ASP A 231 8.41 -28.18 17.72
CA ASP A 231 9.15 -27.98 18.99
C ASP A 231 9.58 -26.51 19.18
N GLY A 232 9.27 -25.61 18.23
CA GLY A 232 9.67 -24.21 18.25
C GLY A 232 11.14 -23.97 17.87
N ARG A 233 11.83 -24.98 17.31
CA ARG A 233 13.21 -24.83 16.82
C ARG A 233 13.21 -24.21 15.44
N LEU A 234 14.03 -23.17 15.29
CA LEU A 234 14.22 -22.50 14.00
C LEU A 234 14.72 -23.49 12.95
N GLN A 235 14.08 -23.44 11.80
CA GLN A 235 14.47 -24.17 10.59
C GLN A 235 15.20 -23.21 9.64
N PRO A 236 16.02 -23.72 8.70
CA PRO A 236 16.80 -22.89 7.78
C PRO A 236 15.93 -22.32 6.64
N TYR A 237 14.73 -21.86 6.97
CA TYR A 237 13.74 -21.28 6.07
C TYR A 237 13.16 -19.99 6.65
N PHE A 238 12.70 -19.13 5.76
CA PHE A 238 11.92 -17.94 6.12
C PHE A 238 10.83 -17.71 5.07
N ALA A 239 9.77 -17.03 5.50
CA ALA A 239 8.81 -16.43 4.60
C ALA A 239 9.06 -14.92 4.46
N ALA A 240 8.66 -14.34 3.34
CA ALA A 240 8.71 -12.91 3.09
C ALA A 240 7.58 -12.53 2.13
N PHE A 241 7.32 -11.23 1.99
CA PHE A 241 6.43 -10.73 0.95
C PHE A 241 7.20 -9.91 -0.08
N ARG A 242 6.82 -10.11 -1.34
CA ARG A 242 7.16 -9.21 -2.44
C ARG A 242 5.91 -8.50 -2.91
N ASP A 243 6.09 -7.31 -3.48
CA ASP A 243 5.05 -6.64 -4.26
C ASP A 243 5.11 -7.14 -5.70
N GLY A 244 4.11 -7.89 -6.16
CA GLY A 244 4.19 -8.43 -7.52
C GLY A 244 3.20 -9.53 -7.87
N VAL A 245 3.34 -10.06 -9.07
CA VAL A 245 2.58 -11.23 -9.56
C VAL A 245 3.46 -12.46 -9.65
N SER A 246 2.94 -13.67 -9.86
CA SER A 246 3.70 -14.95 -9.81
C SER A 246 4.71 -15.18 -10.95
N LYS A 247 5.62 -14.25 -11.23
CA LYS A 247 6.72 -14.37 -12.22
C LYS A 247 8.09 -14.14 -11.56
N GLY A 248 9.09 -14.92 -11.99
CA GLY A 248 10.48 -14.75 -11.55
C GLY A 248 10.75 -15.11 -10.08
N GLN A 249 10.01 -16.08 -9.52
CA GLN A 249 10.10 -16.39 -8.08
C GLN A 249 11.50 -16.80 -7.63
N ARG A 250 12.20 -17.64 -8.39
CA ARG A 250 13.58 -18.05 -8.06
C ARG A 250 14.53 -16.86 -7.88
N ASN A 251 14.46 -15.88 -8.77
CA ASN A 251 15.32 -14.68 -8.67
C ASN A 251 15.03 -13.88 -7.38
N VAL A 252 13.76 -13.83 -6.96
CA VAL A 252 13.38 -13.14 -5.71
C VAL A 252 13.79 -13.96 -4.49
N GLU A 253 13.61 -15.28 -4.52
CA GLU A 253 14.07 -16.19 -3.47
C GLU A 253 15.58 -16.08 -3.25
N ASP A 254 16.37 -16.05 -4.33
CA ASP A 254 17.83 -15.90 -4.29
C ASP A 254 18.24 -14.50 -3.83
N GLY A 255 17.55 -13.45 -4.28
CA GLY A 255 17.79 -12.09 -3.83
C GLY A 255 17.52 -11.90 -2.33
N PHE A 256 16.42 -12.45 -1.83
CA PHE A 256 16.10 -12.43 -0.40
C PHE A 256 17.08 -13.27 0.42
N ARG A 257 17.48 -14.45 -0.06
CA ARG A 257 18.51 -15.27 0.57
C ARG A 257 19.82 -14.50 0.69
N ALA A 258 20.30 -13.93 -0.40
CA ALA A 258 21.54 -13.16 -0.41
C ALA A 258 21.50 -11.94 0.54
N ALA A 259 20.35 -11.25 0.62
CA ALA A 259 20.17 -10.14 1.55
C ALA A 259 20.22 -10.59 3.02
N LEU A 260 19.62 -11.73 3.34
CA LEU A 260 19.68 -12.32 4.68
C LEU A 260 21.10 -12.75 5.03
N GLU A 261 21.72 -13.57 4.18
CA GLU A 261 23.04 -14.15 4.46
C GLU A 261 24.11 -13.06 4.57
N SER A 262 24.03 -12.00 3.76
CA SER A 262 24.91 -10.84 3.89
C SER A 262 24.83 -10.17 5.27
N ARG A 263 23.64 -10.05 5.86
CA ARG A 263 23.47 -9.50 7.22
C ARG A 263 23.93 -10.48 8.29
N LEU A 264 23.69 -11.77 8.11
CA LEU A 264 24.11 -12.80 9.06
C LEU A 264 25.64 -12.91 9.12
N GLN A 265 26.33 -12.82 7.98
CA GLN A 265 27.80 -12.82 7.93
C GLN A 265 28.43 -11.65 8.69
N GLN A 266 27.76 -10.51 8.80
CA GLN A 266 28.27 -9.35 9.53
C GLN A 266 28.21 -9.50 11.06
N ILE A 267 27.43 -10.48 11.55
CA ILE A 267 27.17 -10.69 12.99
C ILE A 267 27.53 -12.10 13.47
N SER A 268 28.09 -12.91 12.56
CA SER A 268 28.58 -14.26 12.82
C SER A 268 29.99 -14.24 13.37
#